data_AF-A0A5S9M1C1-F1
#
_entry.id   AF-A0A5S9M1C1-F1
#
_cell.length_a   1.000
_cell.length_b   1.000
_cell.length_c   1.000
_cell.angle_alpha   90.00
_cell.angle_beta   90.00
_cell.angle_gamma   90.00
#
_symmetry.space_group_name_H-M   'P 1'
#
loop_
_entity.id
_entity.type
_entity.pdbx_description
1 polymer ?
#
loop_
_entity_poly.entity_id
_entity_poly.type
_entity_poly.pdbx_seq_one_letter_code
_entity_poly.pdbx_strand_id
1 'polypeptide(L)'
;MVDGGFHINSAFSPAHLYELAKMDGAIILSDSGQKILYANTQLMPDATIHSSETGMRHRTAERVAKQTGCLIIAISERRNVITLYQGNRRYTLKDIGFILTKANQAIQTLEKYKTILDHAISALSALEFEELVTFGDVLSVLHRYEMVLRIKNEINMYIKELGTEGHLIRLQVNELITDMEQEAALFIKDYVKEKIKDPYVLLKQLQDMSSFELLDDSILYKLLGYPASTNIDEYVYTRGYRLLHKIPRLPMPIVEKMWLKHSVC
;
A
#
# COMPACT_ATOMS: atom_id res chain seq x y z
N MET A 1 20.12 31.47 13.44
CA MET A 1 19.28 30.60 12.59
C MET A 1 17.90 31.22 12.38
N VAL A 2 17.24 31.71 13.42
CA VAL A 2 16.03 32.54 13.31
C VAL A 2 16.42 33.97 13.66
N ASP A 3 16.05 34.93 12.82
CA ASP A 3 16.31 36.36 13.05
C ASP A 3 15.02 37.18 12.86
N GLY A 4 14.91 38.27 13.63
CA GLY A 4 13.74 39.15 13.63
C GLY A 4 12.40 38.47 13.94
N GLY A 5 11.32 39.06 13.43
CA GLY A 5 9.95 38.59 13.59
C GLY A 5 9.29 38.97 14.92
N PHE A 6 8.07 38.46 15.11
CA PHE A 6 7.24 38.73 16.28
C PHE A 6 7.00 37.45 17.07
N HIS A 7 7.18 37.53 18.38
CA HIS A 7 6.77 36.47 19.30
C HIS A 7 5.24 36.52 19.48
N ILE A 8 4.56 35.47 19.03
CA ILE A 8 3.09 35.37 19.02
C ILE A 8 2.60 34.57 20.24
N ASN A 9 3.17 33.37 20.46
CA ASN A 9 2.78 32.41 21.49
C ASN A 9 1.26 32.25 21.68
N SER A 10 0.56 31.99 20.59
CA SER A 10 -0.90 31.80 20.57
C SER A 10 -1.26 30.37 20.18
N ALA A 11 -2.48 29.95 20.53
CA ALA A 11 -3.02 28.68 20.06
C ALA A 11 -3.16 28.69 18.52
N PHE A 12 -2.86 27.56 17.92
CA PHE A 12 -3.02 27.36 16.49
C PHE A 12 -4.50 27.39 16.09
N SER A 13 -4.80 28.12 15.02
CA SER A 13 -6.05 27.97 14.27
C SER A 13 -5.74 28.20 12.78
N PRO A 14 -6.49 27.57 11.86
CA PRO A 14 -6.32 27.82 10.43
C PRO A 14 -6.45 29.31 10.07
N ALA A 15 -7.37 30.03 10.73
CA ALA A 15 -7.56 31.46 10.54
C ALA A 15 -6.34 32.28 10.98
N HIS A 16 -5.77 31.99 12.16
CA HIS A 16 -4.55 32.68 12.62
C HIS A 16 -3.36 32.41 11.70
N LEU A 17 -3.18 31.16 11.27
CA LEU A 17 -2.11 30.80 10.34
C LEU A 17 -2.28 31.56 9.02
N TYR A 18 -3.50 31.60 8.47
CA TYR A 18 -3.81 32.29 7.23
C TYR A 18 -3.52 33.79 7.31
N GLU A 19 -3.95 34.47 8.38
CA GLU A 19 -3.71 35.90 8.57
C GLU A 19 -2.21 36.22 8.72
N LEU A 20 -1.48 35.44 9.52
CA LEU A 20 -0.04 35.64 9.71
C LEU A 20 0.76 35.32 8.44
N ALA A 21 0.29 34.40 7.60
CA ALA A 21 0.94 34.04 6.35
C ALA A 21 0.87 35.13 5.26
N LYS A 22 0.07 36.19 5.47
CA LYS A 22 0.07 37.39 4.62
C LYS A 22 1.33 38.24 4.80
N MET A 23 2.04 38.06 5.91
CA MET A 23 3.33 38.70 6.15
C MET A 23 4.44 37.95 5.42
N ASP A 24 5.54 38.65 5.12
CA ASP A 24 6.75 38.01 4.60
C ASP A 24 7.42 37.12 5.65
N GLY A 25 8.40 36.32 5.22
CA GLY A 25 9.21 35.48 6.10
C GLY A 25 8.57 34.13 6.45
N ALA A 26 8.95 33.60 7.61
CA ALA A 26 8.56 32.28 8.10
C ALA A 26 7.71 32.36 9.37
N ILE A 27 6.86 31.36 9.53
CA ILE A 27 6.05 31.11 10.74
C ILE A 27 6.64 29.87 11.43
N ILE A 28 6.83 29.96 12.75
CA ILE A 28 7.35 28.87 13.57
C ILE A 28 6.23 28.36 14.46
N LEU A 29 5.95 27.07 14.36
CA LEU A 29 5.00 26.37 15.23
C LEU A 29 5.75 25.59 16.31
N SER A 30 5.06 25.25 17.39
CA SER A 30 5.55 24.24 18.36
C SER A 30 5.67 22.87 17.69
N ASP A 31 6.50 21.98 18.25
CA ASP A 31 6.68 20.60 17.73
C ASP A 31 5.37 19.81 17.57
N SER A 32 4.38 20.05 18.44
CA SER A 32 3.05 19.43 18.36
C SER A 32 2.12 20.06 17.31
N GLY A 33 2.53 21.17 16.68
CA GLY A 33 1.72 21.99 15.78
C GLY A 33 0.58 22.78 16.45
N GLN A 34 0.45 22.72 17.78
CA GLN A 34 -0.71 23.28 18.51
C GLN A 34 -0.58 24.77 18.86
N LYS A 35 0.63 25.35 18.73
CA LYS A 35 0.88 26.77 18.99
C LYS A 35 1.67 27.42 17.87
N ILE A 36 1.33 28.68 17.58
CA ILE A 36 2.13 29.57 16.74
C ILE A 36 3.07 30.34 17.68
N LEU A 37 4.36 30.09 17.55
CA LEU A 37 5.40 30.67 18.41
C LEU A 37 5.87 32.00 17.86
N TYR A 38 6.21 32.04 16.57
CA TYR A 38 6.71 33.23 15.89
C TYR A 38 6.12 33.39 14.50
N ALA A 39 6.05 34.62 14.02
CA ALA A 39 5.70 34.96 12.64
C ALA A 39 6.62 36.07 12.11
N ASN A 40 6.67 36.23 10.78
CA ASN A 40 7.53 37.20 10.10
C ASN A 40 9.03 37.04 10.44
N THR A 41 9.47 35.81 10.64
CA THR A 41 10.87 35.50 10.97
C THR A 41 11.70 35.28 9.71
N GLN A 42 12.97 35.67 9.74
CA GLN A 42 13.92 35.32 8.70
C GLN A 42 14.70 34.08 9.11
N LEU A 43 14.62 33.02 8.29
CA LEU A 43 15.42 31.82 8.49
C LEU A 43 16.76 31.94 7.77
N MET A 44 17.85 31.81 8.53
CA MET A 44 19.24 31.91 8.08
C MET A 44 19.97 30.59 8.39
N PRO A 45 19.76 29.53 7.58
CA PRO A 45 20.51 28.29 7.70
C PRO A 45 21.95 28.46 7.20
N ASP A 46 22.82 27.52 7.53
CA ASP A 46 24.19 27.46 7.01
C ASP A 46 24.17 27.39 5.47
N ALA A 47 24.87 28.34 4.84
CA ALA A 47 24.94 28.48 3.39
C ALA A 47 25.74 27.36 2.71
N THR A 48 26.61 26.66 3.45
CA THR A 48 27.42 25.53 2.98
C THR A 48 26.62 24.25 2.77
N ILE A 49 25.42 24.15 3.38
CA ILE A 49 24.53 23.01 3.19
C ILE A 49 24.02 22.98 1.74
N HIS A 50 24.27 21.86 1.06
CA HIS A 50 23.82 21.64 -0.31
C HIS A 50 22.28 21.66 -0.39
N SER A 51 21.74 22.37 -1.39
CA SER A 51 20.33 22.33 -1.77
C SER A 51 20.21 22.13 -3.28
N SER A 52 19.28 21.27 -3.70
CA SER A 52 18.95 21.06 -5.12
C SER A 52 17.78 21.95 -5.60
N GLU A 53 17.23 22.76 -4.71
CA GLU A 53 16.09 23.63 -5.01
C GLU A 53 16.52 24.91 -5.73
N THR A 54 15.64 25.46 -6.56
CA THR A 54 15.94 26.65 -7.39
C THR A 54 15.41 27.94 -6.77
N GLY A 55 14.32 27.90 -6.01
CA GLY A 55 13.71 29.07 -5.37
C GLY A 55 14.28 29.34 -3.98
N MET A 56 14.49 30.62 -3.62
CA MET A 56 15.04 31.00 -2.30
C MET A 56 14.26 30.38 -1.13
N ARG A 57 12.92 30.40 -1.19
CA ARG A 57 12.05 29.78 -0.17
C ARG A 57 12.31 28.28 -0.01
N HIS A 58 12.36 27.54 -1.10
CA HIS A 58 12.58 26.09 -1.09
C HIS A 58 14.02 25.73 -0.71
N ARG A 59 15.01 26.51 -1.16
CA ARG A 59 16.41 26.36 -0.74
C ARG A 59 16.59 26.55 0.76
N THR A 60 15.99 27.61 1.31
CA THR A 60 16.01 27.86 2.75
C THR A 60 15.31 26.72 3.49
N ALA A 61 14.13 26.29 3.01
CA ALA A 61 13.40 25.20 3.63
C ALA A 61 14.19 23.88 3.67
N GLU A 62 14.80 23.47 2.56
CA GLU A 62 15.62 22.26 2.48
C GLU A 62 16.84 22.35 3.42
N ARG A 63 17.54 23.48 3.42
CA ARG A 63 18.72 23.68 4.29
C ARG A 63 18.35 23.67 5.77
N VAL A 64 17.29 24.38 6.15
CA VAL A 64 16.81 24.38 7.55
C VAL A 64 16.41 22.97 7.96
N ALA A 65 15.69 22.22 7.12
CA ALA A 65 15.30 20.85 7.42
C ALA A 65 16.51 19.91 7.61
N LYS A 66 17.56 20.05 6.76
CA LYS A 66 18.81 19.30 6.91
C LYS A 66 19.58 19.68 8.17
N GLN A 67 19.65 20.98 8.48
CA GLN A 67 20.41 21.49 9.62
C GLN A 67 19.77 21.15 10.97
N THR A 68 18.43 21.16 11.04
CA THR A 68 17.68 21.04 12.29
C THR A 68 17.06 19.65 12.49
N GLY A 69 16.82 18.91 11.41
CA GLY A 69 16.00 17.69 11.44
C GLY A 69 14.49 17.95 11.59
N CYS A 70 14.07 19.20 11.78
CA CYS A 70 12.66 19.57 11.91
C CYS A 70 11.91 19.45 10.58
N LEU A 71 10.58 19.33 10.67
CA LEU A 71 9.69 19.40 9.51
C LEU A 71 9.55 20.86 9.06
N ILE A 72 9.89 21.12 7.79
CA ILE A 72 9.72 22.44 7.18
C ILE A 72 8.73 22.34 6.01
N ILE A 73 7.73 23.22 6.01
CA ILE A 73 6.70 23.30 4.97
C ILE A 73 6.95 24.54 4.12
N ALA A 74 7.17 24.35 2.82
CA ALA A 74 7.29 25.43 1.86
C ALA A 74 6.09 25.44 0.91
N ILE A 75 5.41 26.58 0.83
CA ILE A 75 4.28 26.79 -0.07
C ILE A 75 4.73 27.68 -1.23
N SER A 76 4.52 27.22 -2.46
CA SER A 76 4.79 27.97 -3.68
C SER A 76 3.46 28.43 -4.29
N GLU A 77 3.13 29.70 -4.09
CA GLU A 77 1.91 30.31 -4.62
C GLU A 77 1.84 30.19 -6.15
N ARG A 78 2.89 30.60 -6.86
CA ARG A 78 2.94 30.56 -8.34
C ARG A 78 2.72 29.15 -8.91
N ARG A 79 3.19 28.12 -8.22
CA ARG A 79 3.05 26.73 -8.66
C ARG A 79 1.83 26.03 -8.06
N ASN A 80 1.15 26.65 -7.10
CA ASN A 80 0.13 26.04 -6.25
C ASN A 80 0.55 24.69 -5.66
N VAL A 81 1.77 24.64 -5.10
CA VAL A 81 2.39 23.40 -4.60
C VAL A 81 2.87 23.57 -3.16
N ILE A 82 2.57 22.57 -2.33
CA ILE A 82 3.07 22.45 -0.95
C ILE A 82 4.17 21.38 -0.94
N THR A 83 5.34 21.71 -0.39
CA THR A 83 6.46 20.76 -0.25
C THR A 83 6.92 20.67 1.20
N LEU A 84 7.06 19.44 1.67
CA LEU A 84 7.54 19.08 3.00
C LEU A 84 9.01 18.66 2.89
N TYR A 85 9.82 19.15 3.82
CA TYR A 85 11.22 18.79 3.99
C TYR A 85 11.47 18.30 5.41
N GLN A 86 12.17 17.18 5.58
CA GLN A 86 12.58 16.67 6.90
C GLN A 86 13.91 15.93 6.78
N GLY A 87 14.97 16.49 7.39
CA GLY A 87 16.33 16.01 7.14
C GLY A 87 16.64 16.02 5.64
N ASN A 88 17.02 14.86 5.09
CA ASN A 88 17.29 14.69 3.65
C ASN A 88 16.06 14.29 2.82
N ARG A 89 14.87 14.19 3.44
CA ARG A 89 13.64 13.79 2.75
C ARG A 89 12.93 15.03 2.20
N ARG A 90 12.37 14.88 1.00
CA ARG A 90 11.56 15.86 0.30
C ARG A 90 10.30 15.17 -0.21
N TYR A 91 9.14 15.75 0.09
CA TYR A 91 7.86 15.22 -0.39
C TYR A 91 6.95 16.37 -0.84
N THR A 92 6.47 16.31 -2.07
CA THR A 92 5.57 17.31 -2.63
C THR A 92 4.14 16.79 -2.54
N LEU A 93 3.27 17.54 -1.86
CA LEU A 93 1.84 17.21 -1.82
C LEU A 93 1.26 17.34 -3.22
N LYS A 94 0.54 16.31 -3.65
CA LYS A 94 -0.21 16.32 -4.90
C LYS A 94 -1.57 16.98 -4.68
N ASP A 95 -2.11 17.52 -5.75
CA ASP A 95 -3.49 18.01 -5.75
C ASP A 95 -4.48 16.88 -5.40
N ILE A 96 -5.48 17.19 -4.59
CA ILE A 96 -6.50 16.22 -4.13
C ILE A 96 -7.26 15.66 -5.34
N GLY A 97 -7.65 16.51 -6.29
CA GLY A 97 -8.36 16.10 -7.51
C GLY A 97 -7.53 15.16 -8.38
N PHE A 98 -6.23 15.41 -8.48
CA PHE A 98 -5.30 14.49 -9.14
C PHE A 98 -5.25 13.12 -8.46
N ILE A 99 -5.12 13.07 -7.13
CA ILE A 99 -5.08 11.80 -6.39
C ILE A 99 -6.42 11.06 -6.51
N LEU A 100 -7.56 11.75 -6.39
CA LEU A 100 -8.90 11.18 -6.57
C LEU A 100 -9.08 10.57 -7.95
N THR A 101 -8.62 11.26 -9.00
CA THR A 101 -8.68 10.75 -10.38
C THR A 101 -7.89 9.45 -10.51
N LYS A 102 -6.69 9.39 -9.93
CA LYS A 102 -5.86 8.16 -9.93
C LYS A 102 -6.47 7.04 -9.11
N ALA A 103 -7.03 7.33 -7.95
CA ALA A 103 -7.73 6.36 -7.12
C ALA A 103 -8.93 5.74 -7.85
N ASN A 104 -9.75 6.56 -8.54
CA ASN A 104 -10.88 6.08 -9.34
C ASN A 104 -10.43 5.20 -10.52
N GLN A 105 -9.35 5.58 -11.21
CA GLN A 105 -8.76 4.75 -12.27
C GLN A 105 -8.30 3.39 -11.72
N ALA A 106 -7.67 3.38 -10.55
CA ALA A 106 -7.21 2.17 -9.91
C ALA A 106 -8.37 1.28 -9.43
N ILE A 107 -9.48 1.86 -8.93
CA ILE A 107 -10.70 1.11 -8.58
C ILE A 107 -11.30 0.41 -9.80
N GLN A 108 -11.48 1.12 -10.93
CA GLN A 108 -11.99 0.49 -12.16
C GLN A 108 -11.11 -0.67 -12.64
N THR A 109 -9.79 -0.51 -12.45
CA THR A 109 -8.81 -1.55 -12.76
C THR A 109 -8.97 -2.74 -11.81
N LEU A 110 -9.14 -2.48 -10.50
CA LEU A 110 -9.39 -3.49 -9.48
C LEU A 110 -10.66 -4.30 -9.78
N GLU A 111 -11.76 -3.64 -10.14
CA GLU A 111 -13.02 -4.28 -10.53
C GLU A 111 -12.80 -5.26 -11.69
N LYS A 112 -12.12 -4.82 -12.75
CA LYS A 112 -11.81 -5.67 -13.90
C LYS A 112 -10.97 -6.89 -13.51
N TYR A 113 -9.92 -6.70 -12.72
CA TYR A 113 -9.07 -7.82 -12.30
C TYR A 113 -9.76 -8.76 -11.33
N LYS A 114 -10.65 -8.25 -10.48
CA LYS A 114 -11.50 -9.09 -9.63
C LYS A 114 -12.38 -10.00 -10.48
N THR A 115 -13.07 -9.47 -11.50
CA THR A 115 -13.88 -10.31 -12.40
C THR A 115 -13.05 -11.39 -13.08
N ILE A 116 -11.83 -11.06 -13.52
CA ILE A 116 -10.90 -12.03 -14.13
C ILE A 116 -10.47 -13.10 -13.11
N LEU A 117 -10.22 -12.71 -11.86
CA LEU A 117 -9.91 -13.63 -10.77
C LEU A 117 -11.09 -14.55 -10.45
N ASP A 118 -12.30 -14.02 -10.32
CA ASP A 118 -13.51 -14.78 -10.02
C ASP A 118 -13.78 -15.86 -11.10
N HIS A 119 -13.57 -15.52 -12.37
CA HIS A 119 -13.64 -16.48 -13.47
C HIS A 119 -12.58 -17.58 -13.38
N ALA A 120 -11.34 -17.21 -13.06
CA ALA A 120 -10.26 -18.18 -12.95
C ALA A 120 -10.44 -19.12 -11.75
N ILE A 121 -10.92 -18.61 -10.61
CA ILE A 121 -11.29 -19.40 -9.45
C ILE A 121 -12.43 -20.37 -9.81
N SER A 122 -13.42 -19.90 -10.58
CA SER A 122 -14.54 -20.74 -11.01
C SER A 122 -14.07 -21.88 -11.91
N ALA A 123 -13.20 -21.60 -12.88
CA ALA A 123 -12.60 -22.60 -13.75
C ALA A 123 -11.75 -23.62 -12.96
N LEU A 124 -10.89 -23.13 -12.06
CA LEU A 124 -10.11 -23.99 -11.17
C LEU A 124 -11.02 -24.88 -10.32
N SER A 125 -12.12 -24.36 -9.80
CA SER A 125 -13.06 -25.15 -8.98
C SER A 125 -13.70 -26.30 -9.76
N ALA A 126 -13.92 -26.14 -11.07
CA ALA A 126 -14.41 -27.23 -11.92
C ALA A 126 -13.34 -28.32 -12.10
N LEU A 127 -12.09 -27.92 -12.37
CA LEU A 127 -10.95 -28.85 -12.46
C LEU A 127 -10.67 -29.57 -11.14
N GLU A 128 -10.82 -28.87 -10.00
CA GLU A 128 -10.70 -29.45 -8.66
C GLU A 128 -11.72 -30.57 -8.42
N PHE A 129 -12.94 -30.43 -8.94
CA PHE A 129 -13.98 -31.44 -8.81
C PHE A 129 -13.73 -32.67 -9.69
N GLU A 130 -13.09 -32.48 -10.86
CA GLU A 130 -12.73 -33.55 -11.78
C GLU A 130 -11.35 -34.15 -11.48
N GLU A 131 -10.62 -33.64 -10.48
CA GLU A 131 -9.24 -34.01 -10.14
C GLU A 131 -8.24 -33.81 -11.30
N LEU A 132 -8.48 -32.78 -12.13
CA LEU A 132 -7.70 -32.49 -13.34
C LEU A 132 -6.87 -31.19 -13.23
N VAL A 133 -6.64 -30.67 -12.02
CA VAL A 133 -5.88 -29.43 -11.82
C VAL A 133 -4.41 -29.64 -12.16
N THR A 134 -3.86 -28.75 -12.98
CA THR A 134 -2.42 -28.68 -13.28
C THR A 134 -1.74 -27.55 -12.52
N PHE A 135 -0.41 -27.57 -12.43
CA PHE A 135 0.35 -26.43 -11.92
C PHE A 135 0.12 -25.15 -12.72
N GLY A 136 -0.10 -25.25 -14.04
CA GLY A 136 -0.48 -24.12 -14.87
C GLY A 136 -1.75 -23.43 -14.39
N ASP A 137 -2.77 -24.20 -14.00
CA ASP A 137 -4.02 -23.66 -13.45
C ASP A 137 -3.79 -22.95 -12.11
N VAL A 138 -2.98 -23.56 -11.24
CA VAL A 138 -2.62 -22.99 -9.93
C VAL A 138 -1.88 -21.66 -10.08
N LEU A 139 -0.83 -21.62 -10.90
CA LEU A 139 -0.06 -20.40 -11.14
C LEU A 139 -0.93 -19.31 -11.78
N SER A 140 -1.77 -19.70 -12.73
CA SER A 140 -2.74 -18.81 -13.37
C SER A 140 -3.66 -18.11 -12.35
N VAL A 141 -4.18 -18.83 -11.35
CA VAL A 141 -4.98 -18.23 -10.26
C VAL A 141 -4.11 -17.41 -9.29
N LEU A 142 -2.92 -17.90 -8.93
CA LEU A 142 -1.99 -17.19 -8.03
C LEU A 142 -1.59 -15.81 -8.57
N HIS A 143 -1.27 -15.73 -9.87
CA HIS A 143 -0.99 -14.48 -10.57
C HIS A 143 -2.16 -13.49 -10.46
N ARG A 144 -3.41 -13.96 -10.61
CA ARG A 144 -4.58 -13.09 -10.53
C ARG A 144 -4.84 -12.57 -9.10
N TYR A 145 -4.62 -13.42 -8.09
CA TYR A 145 -4.65 -12.96 -6.69
C TYR A 145 -3.61 -11.88 -6.44
N GLU A 146 -2.39 -12.09 -6.92
CA GLU A 146 -1.30 -11.13 -6.82
C GLU A 146 -1.70 -9.77 -7.42
N MET A 147 -2.19 -9.76 -8.66
CA MET A 147 -2.56 -8.53 -9.36
C MET A 147 -3.63 -7.73 -8.62
N VAL A 148 -4.68 -8.41 -8.13
CA VAL A 148 -5.75 -7.79 -7.34
C VAL A 148 -5.19 -7.17 -6.05
N LEU A 149 -4.33 -7.90 -5.34
CA LEU A 149 -3.73 -7.42 -4.09
C LEU A 149 -2.74 -6.28 -4.30
N ARG A 150 -2.00 -6.28 -5.42
CA ARG A 150 -1.09 -5.19 -5.78
C ARG A 150 -1.86 -3.89 -6.03
N ILE A 151 -2.96 -3.94 -6.79
CA ILE A 151 -3.79 -2.77 -7.06
C ILE A 151 -4.47 -2.27 -5.79
N LYS A 152 -4.95 -3.17 -4.93
CA LYS A 152 -5.44 -2.81 -3.58
C LYS A 152 -4.40 -2.00 -2.82
N ASN A 153 -3.14 -2.46 -2.81
CA ASN A 153 -2.07 -1.78 -2.08
C ASN A 153 -1.75 -0.41 -2.68
N GLU A 154 -1.82 -0.25 -4.00
CA GLU A 154 -1.70 1.05 -4.65
C GLU A 154 -2.84 1.99 -4.25
N ILE A 155 -4.10 1.52 -4.26
CA ILE A 155 -5.25 2.33 -3.83
C ILE A 155 -5.13 2.74 -2.36
N ASN A 156 -4.63 1.85 -1.50
CA ASN A 156 -4.36 2.17 -0.09
C ASN A 156 -3.34 3.30 0.08
N MET A 157 -2.39 3.47 -0.84
CA MET A 157 -1.48 4.62 -0.84
C MET A 157 -2.23 5.91 -1.19
N TYR A 158 -3.10 5.89 -2.21
CA TYR A 158 -3.94 7.05 -2.54
C TYR A 158 -4.88 7.42 -1.38
N ILE A 159 -5.51 6.45 -0.74
CA ILE A 159 -6.38 6.67 0.43
C ILE A 159 -5.60 7.34 1.58
N LYS A 160 -4.35 6.94 1.81
CA LYS A 160 -3.48 7.58 2.82
C LYS A 160 -3.14 9.02 2.45
N GLU A 161 -2.83 9.30 1.19
CA GLU A 161 -2.56 10.66 0.71
C GLU A 161 -3.81 11.56 0.78
N LEU A 162 -5.01 11.01 0.53
CA LEU A 162 -6.28 11.75 0.58
C LEU A 162 -6.78 12.05 2.01
N GLY A 163 -6.33 11.29 3.01
CA GLY A 163 -6.80 11.46 4.39
C GLY A 163 -8.33 11.30 4.52
N THR A 164 -9.01 12.35 4.96
CA THR A 164 -10.48 12.38 5.12
C THR A 164 -11.22 12.29 3.79
N GLU A 165 -10.68 12.90 2.74
CA GLU A 165 -11.28 12.90 1.39
C GLU A 165 -11.28 11.49 0.76
N GLY A 166 -10.47 10.57 1.30
CA GLY A 166 -10.39 9.18 0.85
C GLY A 166 -11.50 8.28 1.39
N HIS A 167 -12.48 8.81 2.13
CA HIS A 167 -13.52 8.00 2.78
C HIS A 167 -14.32 7.13 1.82
N LEU A 168 -14.83 7.71 0.72
CA LEU A 168 -15.63 6.98 -0.27
C LEU A 168 -14.81 5.91 -1.00
N ILE A 169 -13.59 6.25 -1.41
CA ILE A 169 -12.64 5.31 -2.05
C ILE A 169 -12.39 4.11 -1.14
N ARG A 170 -12.20 4.34 0.17
CA ARG A 170 -12.00 3.27 1.16
C ARG A 170 -13.21 2.35 1.28
N LEU A 171 -14.43 2.89 1.29
CA LEU A 171 -15.65 2.09 1.34
C LEU A 171 -15.77 1.20 0.09
N GLN A 172 -15.56 1.79 -1.09
CA GLN A 172 -15.63 1.06 -2.37
C GLN A 172 -14.62 -0.09 -2.43
N VAL A 173 -13.35 0.16 -2.05
CA VAL A 173 -12.34 -0.90 -2.01
C VAL A 173 -12.74 -1.99 -1.03
N ASN A 174 -13.13 -1.63 0.21
CA ASN A 174 -13.50 -2.62 1.21
C ASN A 174 -14.65 -3.52 0.73
N GLU A 175 -15.67 -2.95 0.09
CA GLU A 175 -16.76 -3.72 -0.51
C GLU A 175 -16.25 -4.65 -1.61
N LEU A 176 -15.44 -4.14 -2.54
CA LEU A 176 -14.92 -4.92 -3.68
C LEU A 176 -14.06 -6.11 -3.26
N ILE A 177 -13.25 -6.01 -2.22
CA ILE A 177 -12.27 -7.06 -1.86
C ILE A 177 -12.51 -7.66 -0.48
N THR A 178 -13.77 -7.65 -0.03
CA THR A 178 -14.18 -8.34 1.20
C THR A 178 -13.70 -9.79 1.15
N ASP A 179 -13.05 -10.25 2.23
CA ASP A 179 -12.51 -11.60 2.43
C ASP A 179 -11.43 -12.08 1.42
N MET A 180 -11.02 -11.22 0.47
CA MET A 180 -10.09 -11.60 -0.60
C MET A 180 -8.73 -12.11 -0.10
N GLU A 181 -8.17 -11.48 0.93
CA GLU A 181 -6.90 -11.93 1.54
C GLU A 181 -7.05 -13.29 2.24
N GLN A 182 -8.22 -13.56 2.82
CA GLN A 182 -8.50 -14.85 3.43
C GLN A 182 -8.67 -15.94 2.36
N GLU A 183 -9.37 -15.65 1.26
CA GLU A 183 -9.48 -16.58 0.14
C GLU A 183 -8.12 -16.88 -0.49
N ALA A 184 -7.28 -15.87 -0.70
CA ALA A 184 -5.91 -16.04 -1.21
C ALA A 184 -5.07 -16.90 -0.24
N ALA A 185 -5.19 -16.67 1.07
CA ALA A 185 -4.51 -17.47 2.08
C ALA A 185 -4.96 -18.94 2.07
N LEU A 186 -6.27 -19.20 1.91
CA LEU A 186 -6.80 -20.57 1.80
C LEU A 186 -6.34 -21.25 0.51
N PHE A 187 -6.33 -20.52 -0.61
CA PHE A 187 -5.79 -20.99 -1.89
C PHE A 187 -4.31 -21.43 -1.74
N ILE A 188 -3.49 -20.64 -1.04
CA ILE A 188 -2.10 -21.03 -0.75
C ILE A 188 -2.05 -22.32 0.09
N LYS A 189 -2.91 -22.45 1.13
CA LYS A 189 -2.97 -23.70 1.93
C LYS A 189 -3.36 -24.92 1.09
N ASP A 190 -4.17 -24.71 0.05
CA ASP A 190 -4.59 -25.78 -0.85
C ASP A 190 -3.43 -26.35 -1.67
N TYR A 191 -2.51 -25.49 -2.12
CA TYR A 191 -1.51 -25.89 -3.11
C TYR A 191 -0.06 -25.88 -2.63
N VAL A 192 0.27 -25.34 -1.45
CA VAL A 192 1.64 -25.39 -0.91
C VAL A 192 2.11 -26.85 -0.76
N LYS A 193 3.38 -27.16 -1.05
CA LYS A 193 3.89 -28.53 -0.99
C LYS A 193 3.80 -29.13 0.42
N GLU A 194 4.25 -28.38 1.42
CA GLU A 194 4.24 -28.79 2.82
C GLU A 194 3.20 -28.03 3.62
N LYS A 195 2.63 -28.68 4.65
CA LYS A 195 1.63 -28.04 5.51
C LYS A 195 2.26 -26.86 6.25
N ILE A 196 1.74 -25.67 6.00
CA ILE A 196 2.13 -24.45 6.70
C ILE A 196 1.13 -24.09 7.79
N LYS A 197 1.63 -23.50 8.88
CA LYS A 197 0.80 -23.00 9.98
C LYS A 197 0.13 -21.68 9.61
N ASP A 198 0.87 -20.79 8.96
CA ASP A 198 0.42 -19.44 8.61
C ASP A 198 0.64 -19.17 7.11
N PRO A 199 -0.42 -19.23 6.27
CA PRO A 199 -0.33 -18.90 4.84
C PRO A 199 -0.10 -17.41 4.56
N TYR A 200 -0.39 -16.51 5.51
CA TYR A 200 -0.22 -15.08 5.29
C TYR A 200 1.24 -14.69 5.14
N VAL A 201 2.18 -15.50 5.63
CA VAL A 201 3.61 -15.32 5.42
C VAL A 201 3.96 -15.44 3.93
N LEU A 202 3.45 -16.46 3.24
CA LEU A 202 3.69 -16.64 1.80
C LEU A 202 2.92 -15.60 0.98
N LEU A 203 1.69 -15.25 1.41
CA LEU A 203 0.93 -14.18 0.77
C LEU A 203 1.67 -12.84 0.83
N LYS A 204 2.29 -12.53 1.97
CA LYS A 204 3.13 -11.33 2.11
C LYS A 204 4.37 -11.40 1.24
N GLN A 205 5.06 -12.54 1.19
CA GLN A 205 6.20 -12.73 0.29
C GLN A 205 5.80 -12.50 -1.17
N LEU A 206 4.64 -13.00 -1.60
CA LEU A 206 4.09 -12.75 -2.95
C LEU A 206 3.88 -11.25 -3.21
N GLN A 207 3.35 -10.52 -2.23
CA GLN A 207 3.12 -9.06 -2.34
C GLN A 207 4.41 -8.23 -2.35
N ASP A 208 5.46 -8.71 -1.68
CA ASP A 208 6.75 -8.04 -1.60
C ASP A 208 7.61 -8.26 -2.87
N MET A 209 7.27 -9.25 -3.71
CA MET A 209 7.93 -9.48 -4.99
C MET A 209 7.72 -8.32 -5.98
N SER A 210 8.72 -8.08 -6.81
CA SER A 210 8.63 -7.17 -7.94
C SER A 210 7.79 -7.76 -9.07
N SER A 211 7.21 -6.91 -9.91
CA SER A 211 6.48 -7.34 -11.10
C SER A 211 7.36 -8.14 -12.09
N PHE A 212 8.68 -8.00 -12.03
CA PHE A 212 9.60 -8.77 -12.87
C PHE A 212 9.80 -10.18 -12.33
N GLU A 213 9.98 -10.33 -11.02
CA GLU A 213 10.08 -11.65 -10.37
C GLU A 213 8.81 -12.48 -10.58
N LEU A 214 7.65 -11.83 -10.58
CA LEU A 214 6.38 -12.47 -10.84
C LEU A 214 6.17 -12.93 -12.29
N LEU A 215 7.07 -12.63 -13.22
CA LEU A 215 7.03 -13.22 -14.57
C LEU A 215 7.71 -14.58 -14.63
N ASP A 216 8.50 -14.93 -13.61
CA ASP A 216 9.24 -16.18 -13.55
C ASP A 216 8.48 -17.18 -12.67
N ASP A 217 7.77 -18.10 -13.34
CA ASP A 217 7.03 -19.18 -12.69
C ASP A 217 7.91 -20.02 -11.75
N SER A 218 9.23 -20.08 -11.97
CA SER A 218 10.17 -20.79 -11.09
C SER A 218 10.26 -20.17 -9.69
N ILE A 219 10.02 -18.87 -9.57
CA ILE A 219 9.96 -18.16 -8.29
C ILE A 219 8.67 -18.54 -7.55
N LEU A 220 7.55 -18.64 -8.26
CA LEU A 220 6.27 -19.03 -7.68
C LEU A 220 6.23 -20.50 -7.25
N TYR A 221 6.87 -21.39 -8.01
CA TYR A 221 7.06 -22.77 -7.56
C TYR A 221 7.80 -22.84 -6.24
N LYS A 222 8.93 -22.13 -6.12
CA LYS A 222 9.72 -22.07 -4.88
C LYS A 222 8.91 -21.49 -3.72
N LEU A 223 8.11 -20.44 -3.97
CA LEU A 223 7.21 -19.86 -2.97
C LEU A 223 6.24 -20.90 -2.42
N LEU A 224 5.68 -21.73 -3.29
CA LEU A 224 4.79 -22.85 -2.91
C LEU A 224 5.55 -24.09 -2.41
N GLY A 225 6.89 -24.07 -2.36
CA GLY A 225 7.72 -25.17 -1.86
C GLY A 225 8.06 -26.26 -2.90
N TYR A 226 7.80 -26.04 -4.18
CA TYR A 226 8.12 -26.96 -5.27
C TYR A 226 9.48 -26.66 -5.91
N PRO A 227 10.13 -27.66 -6.53
CA PRO A 227 11.32 -27.45 -7.33
C PRO A 227 11.09 -26.45 -8.47
N ALA A 228 12.11 -25.65 -8.80
CA ALA A 228 12.06 -24.72 -9.94
C ALA A 228 11.78 -25.41 -11.29
N SER A 229 12.10 -26.71 -11.38
CA SER A 229 11.94 -27.56 -12.56
C SER A 229 10.60 -28.30 -12.60
N THR A 230 9.63 -27.93 -11.77
CA THR A 230 8.28 -28.51 -11.80
C THR A 230 7.65 -28.31 -13.18
N ASN A 231 7.05 -29.39 -13.71
CA ASN A 231 6.38 -29.32 -14.98
C ASN A 231 5.02 -28.63 -14.82
N ILE A 232 4.74 -27.64 -15.67
CA ILE A 232 3.49 -26.88 -15.63
C ILE A 232 2.26 -27.75 -15.91
N ASP A 233 2.41 -28.80 -16.72
CA ASP A 233 1.35 -29.73 -17.08
C ASP A 233 1.17 -30.88 -16.07
N GLU A 234 1.99 -30.93 -15.02
CA GLU A 234 1.86 -31.94 -13.97
C GLU A 234 0.61 -31.69 -13.11
N TYR A 235 -0.13 -32.76 -12.83
CA TYR A 235 -1.33 -32.70 -12.01
C TYR A 235 -1.01 -32.47 -10.54
N VAL A 236 -1.85 -31.69 -9.86
CA VAL A 236 -1.73 -31.37 -8.43
C VAL A 236 -3.09 -31.44 -7.76
N TYR A 237 -3.14 -31.99 -6.55
CA TYR A 237 -4.38 -32.14 -5.79
C TYR A 237 -4.59 -30.98 -4.82
N THR A 238 -5.80 -30.44 -4.83
CA THR A 238 -6.21 -29.42 -3.85
C THR A 238 -6.37 -30.02 -2.46
N ARG A 239 -6.00 -29.27 -1.42
CA ARG A 239 -6.40 -29.58 -0.05
C ARG A 239 -7.78 -29.06 0.33
N GLY A 240 -8.60 -28.58 -0.59
CA GLY A 240 -10.01 -28.25 -0.36
C GLY A 240 -10.33 -27.28 0.79
N TYR A 241 -9.36 -26.61 1.40
CA TYR A 241 -9.54 -25.61 2.46
C TYR A 241 -10.44 -24.48 1.97
N ARG A 242 -10.25 -24.01 0.73
CA ARG A 242 -11.09 -22.98 0.12
C ARG A 242 -12.54 -23.44 -0.05
N LEU A 243 -12.77 -24.64 -0.58
CA LEU A 243 -14.12 -25.19 -0.78
C LEU A 243 -14.82 -25.45 0.55
N LEU A 244 -14.13 -26.06 1.51
CA LEU A 244 -14.67 -26.38 2.84
C LEU A 244 -14.99 -25.12 3.64
N HIS A 245 -14.19 -24.05 3.51
CA HIS A 245 -14.46 -22.77 4.17
C HIS A 245 -15.77 -22.11 3.68
N LYS A 246 -16.19 -22.38 2.44
CA LYS A 246 -17.46 -21.86 1.90
C LYS A 246 -18.69 -22.58 2.46
N ILE A 247 -18.52 -23.70 3.17
CA ILE A 247 -19.63 -24.42 3.80
C ILE A 247 -20.02 -23.72 5.10
N PRO A 248 -21.25 -23.17 5.21
CA PRO A 248 -21.67 -22.46 6.41
C PRO A 248 -21.57 -23.36 7.66
N ARG A 249 -21.08 -22.79 8.76
CA ARG A 249 -20.99 -23.45 10.09
C ARG A 249 -19.99 -24.60 10.18
N LEU A 250 -19.08 -24.78 9.22
CA LEU A 250 -17.98 -25.74 9.35
C LEU A 250 -16.76 -25.06 10.02
N PRO A 251 -16.39 -25.40 11.26
CA PRO A 251 -15.24 -24.79 11.93
C PRO A 251 -13.92 -25.25 11.32
N MET A 252 -12.99 -24.32 11.11
CA MET A 252 -11.66 -24.59 10.53
C MET A 252 -10.87 -25.70 11.26
N PRO A 253 -10.91 -25.83 12.60
CA PRO A 253 -10.25 -26.95 13.28
C PRO A 253 -10.77 -28.34 12.87
N ILE A 254 -12.03 -28.44 12.40
CA ILE A 254 -12.59 -29.70 11.86
C ILE A 254 -12.02 -29.96 10.47
N VAL A 255 -11.96 -28.94 9.63
CA VAL A 255 -11.33 -29.02 8.29
C VAL A 255 -9.89 -29.52 8.39
N GLU A 256 -9.10 -28.97 9.31
CA GLU A 256 -7.71 -29.40 9.50
C GLU A 256 -7.57 -30.86 9.98
N LYS A 257 -8.56 -31.38 10.72
CA LYS A 257 -8.61 -32.79 11.15
C LYS A 257 -9.01 -33.75 10.04
N MET A 258 -9.87 -33.32 9.10
CA MET A 258 -10.31 -34.15 7.96
C MET A 258 -9.15 -34.49 7.03
N TRP A 259 -8.23 -33.56 6.81
CA TRP A 259 -7.01 -33.76 6.03
C TRP A 259 -6.02 -34.71 6.70
N LEU A 260 -5.79 -34.54 8.00
CA LEU A 260 -4.92 -35.43 8.77
C LEU A 260 -5.34 -36.92 8.70
N LYS A 261 -6.61 -37.21 8.40
CA LYS A 261 -7.11 -38.57 8.21
C LYS A 261 -6.95 -39.11 6.79
N HIS A 262 -7.00 -38.26 5.76
CA HIS A 262 -6.93 -38.70 4.35
C HIS A 262 -5.52 -38.64 3.76
N SER A 263 -4.56 -37.95 4.40
CA SER A 263 -3.16 -37.93 3.98
C SER A 263 -2.32 -39.12 4.51
N VAL A 264 -2.97 -40.14 5.09
CA VAL A 264 -2.32 -41.32 5.71
C VAL A 264 -2.75 -42.64 5.03
N CYS A 265 -3.38 -42.57 3.86
CA CYS A 265 -3.65 -43.74 3.01
C CYS A 265 -2.86 -43.65 1.71
#